data_AF-A0A5M4AUY8-F1
#
_entry.id   AF-A0A5M4AUY8-F1
#
_cell.length_a   1.000
_cell.length_b   1.000
_cell.length_c   1.000
_cell.angle_alpha   90.00
_cell.angle_beta   90.00
_cell.angle_gamma   90.00
#
_symmetry.space_group_name_H-M   'P 1'
#
loop_
_entity.id
_entity.type
_entity.pdbx_description
1 polymer ?
#
loop_
_entity_poly.entity_id
_entity_poly.type
_entity_poly.pdbx_seq_one_letter_code
_entity_poly.pdbx_strand_id
1 'polypeptide(L)'
;MGLYYYAKLSRAATEQPNPYMGLLFLAMVVIGLLVYFLIAKITIKHIHYGETSFDFQGQFWTFTGKVVLGMFLTIITLGIYAAWFIRDLERFFINSSSHNGHALRFNGSGAYLFVIMLVVLFIPSLVVGLLLLPVSSAPNGTTVMMISRQLLFIILVIPYYYLFYKWLVDINFKEYHIHWKTEWMPSVGKIALEIVLAVITLGIYLPLAYLKLFAYFSQRTIAQKEDGAYVFGYDIEPVGDFLFIWGQLLLTMVTLGIYYPWAYAKIGKRILSKTYVTASNEH
;
A
#
# COMPACT_ATOMS: atom_id res chain seq x y z
N MET A 1 -38.43 -36.30 -9.03
CA MET A 1 -37.26 -35.49 -8.65
C MET A 1 -37.21 -34.12 -9.35
N GLY A 2 -37.47 -34.02 -10.66
CA GLY A 2 -37.35 -32.75 -11.42
C GLY A 2 -38.36 -31.64 -11.09
N LEU A 3 -39.60 -31.99 -10.71
CA LEU A 3 -40.63 -31.01 -10.31
C LEU A 3 -40.27 -30.24 -9.03
N TYR A 4 -39.56 -30.89 -8.10
CA TYR A 4 -39.11 -30.25 -6.85
C TYR A 4 -37.99 -29.23 -7.09
N TYR A 5 -37.11 -29.50 -8.06
CA TYR A 5 -36.04 -28.59 -8.48
C TYR A 5 -36.60 -27.35 -9.21
N TYR A 6 -37.57 -27.55 -10.11
CA TYR A 6 -38.24 -26.44 -10.81
C TYR A 6 -39.03 -25.54 -9.85
N ALA A 7 -39.73 -26.11 -8.88
CA ALA A 7 -40.45 -25.33 -7.87
C ALA A 7 -39.48 -24.51 -7.00
N LYS A 8 -38.31 -25.06 -6.64
CA LYS A 8 -37.29 -24.35 -5.85
C LYS A 8 -36.62 -23.21 -6.62
N LEU A 9 -36.32 -23.41 -7.91
CA LEU A 9 -35.82 -22.35 -8.80
C LEU A 9 -36.87 -21.27 -9.06
N SER A 10 -38.15 -21.64 -9.23
CA SER A 10 -39.23 -20.66 -9.40
C SER A 10 -39.44 -19.79 -8.16
N ARG A 11 -39.29 -20.37 -6.95
CA ARG A 11 -39.32 -19.63 -5.67
C ARG A 11 -38.11 -18.71 -5.50
N ALA A 12 -36.91 -19.16 -5.86
CA ALA A 12 -35.71 -18.33 -5.84
C ALA A 12 -35.78 -17.18 -6.86
N ALA A 13 -36.47 -17.37 -7.99
CA ALA A 13 -36.71 -16.32 -8.99
C ALA A 13 -37.84 -15.33 -8.60
N THR A 14 -38.64 -15.64 -7.57
CA THR A 14 -39.70 -14.75 -7.04
C THR A 14 -39.28 -13.92 -5.83
N GLU A 15 -38.07 -14.15 -5.27
CA GLU A 15 -37.49 -13.20 -4.33
C GLU A 15 -37.09 -11.94 -5.10
N GLN A 16 -37.98 -10.94 -5.10
CA GLN A 16 -37.65 -9.62 -5.60
C GLN A 16 -36.39 -9.14 -4.85
N PRO A 17 -35.32 -8.76 -5.57
CA PRO A 17 -34.11 -8.29 -4.92
C PRO A 17 -34.49 -7.10 -4.03
N ASN A 18 -34.19 -7.21 -2.74
CA ASN A 18 -34.56 -6.20 -1.75
C ASN A 18 -34.12 -4.82 -2.28
N PRO A 19 -35.06 -3.88 -2.54
CA PRO A 19 -34.73 -2.60 -3.16
C PRO A 19 -33.76 -1.76 -2.31
N TYR A 20 -33.67 -2.06 -1.01
CA TYR A 20 -32.73 -1.40 -0.09
C TYR A 20 -31.31 -1.98 -0.15
N MET A 21 -31.09 -3.15 -0.76
CA MET A 21 -29.76 -3.77 -0.80
C MET A 21 -28.76 -2.95 -1.64
N GLY A 22 -29.22 -2.40 -2.77
CA GLY A 22 -28.41 -1.48 -3.58
C GLY A 22 -28.12 -0.17 -2.84
N LEU A 23 -29.10 0.37 -2.12
CA LEU A 23 -28.94 1.58 -1.30
C LEU A 23 -27.93 1.35 -0.17
N LEU A 24 -28.01 0.21 0.52
CA LEU A 24 -27.08 -0.18 1.58
C LEU A 24 -25.65 -0.33 1.04
N PHE A 25 -25.48 -0.96 -0.11
CA PHE A 25 -24.16 -1.08 -0.76
C PHE A 25 -23.57 0.29 -1.09
N LEU A 26 -24.36 1.18 -1.70
CA LEU A 26 -23.94 2.55 -1.99
C LEU A 26 -23.58 3.32 -0.71
N ALA A 27 -24.38 3.19 0.35
CA ALA A 27 -24.10 3.80 1.64
C ALA A 27 -22.76 3.28 2.22
N MET A 28 -22.51 1.97 2.17
CA MET A 28 -21.25 1.38 2.62
C MET A 28 -20.05 1.89 1.82
N VAL A 29 -20.18 2.03 0.50
CA VAL A 29 -19.12 2.60 -0.35
C VAL A 29 -18.84 4.04 0.02
N VAL A 30 -19.87 4.88 0.16
CA VAL A 30 -19.72 6.30 0.53
C VAL A 30 -19.10 6.43 1.92
N ILE A 31 -19.54 5.63 2.90
CA ILE A 31 -18.96 5.60 4.24
C ILE A 31 -17.50 5.16 4.18
N GLY A 32 -17.17 4.12 3.41
CA GLY A 32 -15.79 3.65 3.24
C GLY A 32 -14.88 4.72 2.65
N LEU A 33 -15.33 5.42 1.60
CA LEU A 33 -14.59 6.54 1.00
C LEU A 33 -14.41 7.69 1.99
N LEU A 34 -15.44 8.01 2.77
CA LEU A 34 -15.38 9.04 3.80
C LEU A 34 -14.38 8.68 4.88
N VAL A 35 -14.42 7.45 5.41
CA VAL A 35 -13.49 6.97 6.43
C VAL A 35 -12.06 7.00 5.90
N TYR A 36 -11.81 6.49 4.70
CA TYR A 36 -10.49 6.53 4.07
C TYR A 36 -9.96 7.97 3.93
N PHE A 37 -10.80 8.88 3.40
CA PHE A 37 -10.43 10.29 3.26
C PHE A 37 -10.16 10.96 4.61
N LEU A 38 -10.97 10.68 5.63
CA LEU A 38 -10.80 11.24 6.98
C LEU A 38 -9.52 10.72 7.64
N ILE A 39 -9.21 9.42 7.54
CA ILE A 39 -7.97 8.85 8.08
C ILE A 39 -6.76 9.52 7.43
N ALA A 40 -6.75 9.64 6.10
CA ALA A 40 -5.67 10.32 5.37
C ALA A 40 -5.56 11.79 5.78
N LYS A 41 -6.67 12.54 5.80
CA LYS A 41 -6.72 13.94 6.20
C LYS A 41 -6.22 14.15 7.63
N ILE A 42 -6.72 13.39 8.58
CA ILE A 42 -6.32 13.50 10.00
C ILE A 42 -4.85 13.15 10.16
N THR A 43 -4.38 12.07 9.50
CA THR A 43 -2.97 11.66 9.54
C THR A 43 -2.07 12.78 9.06
N ILE A 44 -2.34 13.32 7.87
CA ILE A 44 -1.55 14.42 7.29
C ILE A 44 -1.51 15.62 8.24
N LYS A 45 -2.67 16.08 8.73
CA LYS A 45 -2.74 17.28 9.58
C LYS A 45 -2.09 17.14 10.97
N HIS A 46 -1.86 15.92 11.43
CA HIS A 46 -1.23 15.64 12.73
C HIS A 46 0.22 15.20 12.64
N ILE A 47 0.79 15.09 11.42
CA ILE A 47 2.24 14.98 11.27
C ILE A 47 2.83 16.35 11.60
N HIS A 48 3.76 16.35 12.56
CA HIS A 48 4.51 17.54 12.97
C HIS A 48 5.96 17.39 12.52
N TYR A 49 6.50 18.46 11.94
CA TYR A 49 7.90 18.56 11.60
C TYR A 49 8.46 19.84 12.24
N GLY A 50 9.27 19.67 13.28
CA GLY A 50 9.61 20.76 14.20
C GLY A 50 8.37 21.21 14.99
N GLU A 51 8.17 22.52 15.10
CA GLU A 51 7.03 23.12 15.83
C GLU A 51 5.75 23.25 14.99
N THR A 52 5.80 22.91 13.70
CA THR A 52 4.71 23.14 12.76
C THR A 52 4.12 21.84 12.24
N SER A 53 2.80 21.81 12.05
CA SER A 53 2.10 20.69 11.44
C SER A 53 1.90 20.90 9.94
N PHE A 54 1.63 19.82 9.22
CA PHE A 54 1.21 19.89 7.82
C PHE A 54 -0.22 20.40 7.74
N ASP A 55 -0.52 21.23 6.74
CA ASP A 55 -1.88 21.59 6.38
C ASP A 55 -2.37 20.75 5.20
N PHE A 56 -3.67 20.49 5.15
CA PHE A 56 -4.32 19.71 4.11
C PHE A 56 -5.57 20.43 3.62
N GLN A 57 -5.55 20.85 2.36
CA GLN A 57 -6.60 21.65 1.72
C GLN A 57 -7.51 20.81 0.79
N GLY A 58 -7.32 19.49 0.76
CA GLY A 58 -8.11 18.59 -0.07
C GLY A 58 -9.58 18.53 0.38
N GLN A 59 -10.49 18.50 -0.59
CA GLN A 59 -11.94 18.40 -0.37
C GLN A 59 -12.46 16.98 -0.64
N PHE A 60 -13.41 16.53 0.19
CA PHE A 60 -13.99 15.19 0.08
C PHE A 60 -14.67 14.94 -1.28
N TRP A 61 -15.48 15.88 -1.76
CA TRP A 61 -16.19 15.70 -3.03
C TRP A 61 -15.26 15.68 -4.25
N THR A 62 -14.14 16.42 -4.20
CA THR A 62 -13.10 16.36 -5.24
C THR A 62 -12.39 15.00 -5.24
N PHE A 63 -12.09 14.44 -4.06
CA PHE A 63 -11.56 13.09 -3.92
C PHE A 63 -12.54 12.04 -4.46
N THR A 64 -13.79 12.07 -4.02
CA THR A 64 -14.84 11.14 -4.44
C THR A 64 -15.06 11.19 -5.95
N GLY A 65 -15.05 12.39 -6.55
CA GLY A 65 -15.12 12.56 -8.00
C GLY A 65 -13.97 11.87 -8.74
N LYS A 66 -12.74 11.97 -8.24
CA LYS A 66 -11.57 11.25 -8.79
C LYS A 66 -11.72 9.73 -8.66
N VAL A 67 -12.22 9.25 -7.53
CA VAL A 67 -12.45 7.82 -7.29
C VAL A 67 -13.51 7.26 -8.22
N VAL A 68 -14.67 7.91 -8.33
CA VAL A 68 -15.76 7.47 -9.20
C VAL A 68 -15.33 7.47 -10.67
N LEU A 69 -14.69 8.56 -11.14
CA LEU A 69 -14.19 8.64 -12.52
C LEU A 69 -13.10 7.59 -12.78
N GLY A 70 -12.15 7.45 -11.85
CA GLY A 70 -11.06 6.49 -11.98
C GLY A 70 -11.55 5.04 -12.00
N MET A 71 -12.51 4.67 -11.15
CA MET A 71 -13.15 3.36 -11.18
C MET A 71 -13.89 3.12 -12.50
N PHE A 72 -14.68 4.09 -12.95
CA PHE A 72 -15.42 4.00 -14.22
C PHE A 72 -14.48 3.77 -15.41
N LEU A 73 -13.42 4.58 -15.53
CA LEU A 73 -12.42 4.44 -16.58
C LEU A 73 -11.64 3.13 -16.48
N THR A 74 -11.32 2.68 -15.27
CA THR A 74 -10.63 1.40 -15.05
C THR A 74 -11.49 0.22 -15.51
N ILE A 75 -12.80 0.24 -15.25
CA ILE A 75 -13.72 -0.81 -15.71
C ILE A 75 -13.80 -0.82 -17.25
N ILE A 76 -14.01 0.33 -17.89
CA ILE A 76 -14.15 0.43 -19.35
C ILE A 76 -12.86 0.04 -20.08
N THR A 77 -11.71 0.36 -19.48
CA THR A 77 -10.40 0.02 -20.06
C THR A 77 -9.87 -1.35 -19.62
N LEU A 78 -10.71 -2.19 -18.99
CA LEU A 78 -10.35 -3.53 -18.51
C LEU A 78 -9.09 -3.54 -17.62
N GLY A 79 -8.95 -2.53 -16.75
CA GLY A 79 -7.86 -2.41 -15.79
C GLY A 79 -6.68 -1.55 -16.25
N ILE A 80 -6.59 -1.18 -17.54
CA ILE A 80 -5.45 -0.40 -18.06
C ILE A 80 -5.35 0.98 -17.38
N TYR A 81 -6.49 1.66 -17.17
CA TYR A 81 -6.50 2.97 -16.53
C TYR A 81 -6.11 2.95 -15.04
N ALA A 82 -5.97 1.78 -14.40
CA ALA A 82 -5.63 1.66 -12.98
C ALA A 82 -4.34 2.42 -12.63
N ALA A 83 -3.33 2.44 -13.50
CA ALA A 83 -2.09 3.16 -13.27
C ALA A 83 -2.29 4.68 -13.16
N TRP A 84 -3.09 5.27 -14.05
CA TRP A 84 -3.43 6.69 -13.99
C TRP A 84 -4.34 7.01 -12.80
N PHE A 85 -5.25 6.10 -12.48
CA PHE A 85 -6.11 6.24 -11.32
C PHE A 85 -5.31 6.28 -10.02
N ILE A 86 -4.37 5.34 -9.80
CA ILE A 86 -3.49 5.34 -8.63
C ILE A 86 -2.67 6.64 -8.57
N ARG A 87 -2.10 7.07 -9.71
CA ARG A 87 -1.38 8.35 -9.81
C ARG A 87 -2.25 9.55 -9.45
N ASP A 88 -3.52 9.57 -9.86
CA ASP A 88 -4.46 10.64 -9.55
C ASP A 88 -4.79 10.73 -8.06
N LEU A 89 -4.89 9.58 -7.38
CA LEU A 89 -5.13 9.51 -5.94
C LEU A 89 -3.92 9.99 -5.14
N GLU A 90 -2.72 9.48 -5.42
CA GLU A 90 -1.51 9.88 -4.71
C GLU A 90 -1.21 11.37 -4.94
N ARG A 91 -1.36 11.84 -6.19
CA ARG A 91 -1.24 13.26 -6.51
C ARG A 91 -2.25 14.11 -5.74
N PHE A 92 -3.49 13.64 -5.56
CA PHE A 92 -4.49 14.39 -4.82
C PHE A 92 -4.07 14.60 -3.35
N PHE A 93 -3.61 13.55 -2.66
CA PHE A 93 -3.21 13.70 -1.26
C PHE A 93 -1.91 14.49 -1.09
N ILE A 94 -0.89 14.21 -1.91
CA ILE A 94 0.40 14.89 -1.81
C ILE A 94 0.27 16.36 -2.21
N ASN A 95 -0.34 16.67 -3.37
CA ASN A 95 -0.41 18.06 -3.85
C ASN A 95 -1.38 18.94 -3.04
N SER A 96 -2.33 18.33 -2.33
CA SER A 96 -3.23 19.07 -1.42
C SER A 96 -2.62 19.25 -0.03
N SER A 97 -1.43 18.70 0.21
CA SER A 97 -0.68 18.85 1.46
C SER A 97 0.34 19.99 1.33
N SER A 98 0.47 20.78 2.38
CA SER A 98 1.46 21.85 2.46
C SER A 98 2.10 21.89 3.84
N HIS A 99 3.30 22.42 3.93
CA HIS A 99 3.99 22.61 5.20
C HIS A 99 4.74 23.96 5.17
N ASN A 100 4.51 24.79 6.18
CA ASN A 100 5.03 26.17 6.26
C ASN A 100 4.78 26.99 4.98
N GLY A 101 3.54 26.93 4.47
CA GLY A 101 3.11 27.68 3.27
C GLY A 101 3.63 27.12 1.94
N HIS A 102 4.43 26.06 1.94
CA HIS A 102 4.97 25.43 0.73
C HIS A 102 4.23 24.13 0.43
N ALA A 103 3.66 24.01 -0.78
CA ALA A 103 2.97 22.81 -1.22
C ALA A 103 3.95 21.68 -1.56
N LEU A 104 3.56 20.45 -1.26
CA LEU A 104 4.25 19.26 -1.77
C LEU A 104 3.82 19.02 -3.22
N ARG A 105 4.70 18.44 -4.03
CA ARG A 105 4.41 18.12 -5.44
C ARG A 105 4.85 16.70 -5.75
N PHE A 106 3.90 15.86 -6.11
CA PHE A 106 4.17 14.50 -6.56
C PHE A 106 4.62 14.47 -8.03
N ASN A 107 5.78 13.89 -8.30
CA ASN A 107 6.35 13.83 -9.65
C ASN A 107 6.03 12.52 -10.39
N GLY A 108 5.45 11.53 -9.71
CA GLY A 108 5.17 10.23 -10.31
C GLY A 108 4.33 10.32 -11.60
N SER A 109 4.83 9.68 -12.65
CA SER A 109 4.16 9.57 -13.95
C SER A 109 3.24 8.33 -13.98
N GLY A 110 2.02 8.50 -14.49
CA GLY A 110 1.07 7.39 -14.66
C GLY A 110 1.52 6.40 -15.74
N ALA A 111 2.15 6.88 -16.81
CA ALA A 111 2.68 6.02 -17.87
C ALA A 111 3.84 5.16 -17.37
N TYR A 112 4.70 5.71 -16.51
CA TYR A 112 5.78 4.94 -15.88
C TYR A 112 5.23 3.85 -14.95
N LEU A 113 4.22 4.18 -14.13
CA LEU A 113 3.55 3.18 -13.30
C LEU A 113 2.85 2.10 -14.14
N PHE A 114 2.25 2.46 -15.27
CA PHE A 114 1.65 1.50 -16.21
C PHE A 114 2.70 0.52 -16.74
N VAL A 115 3.88 1.00 -17.14
CA VAL A 115 4.98 0.14 -17.58
C VAL A 115 5.44 -0.79 -16.45
N ILE A 116 5.57 -0.29 -15.21
CA ILE A 116 5.89 -1.13 -14.05
C ILE A 116 4.85 -2.24 -13.87
N MET A 117 3.56 -1.89 -13.83
CA MET A 117 2.48 -2.87 -13.68
C MET A 117 2.49 -3.88 -14.82
N LEU A 118 2.64 -3.44 -16.07
CA LEU A 118 2.61 -4.31 -17.23
C LEU A 118 3.81 -5.27 -17.28
N VAL A 119 5.03 -4.72 -17.21
CA VAL A 119 6.27 -5.47 -17.46
C VAL A 119 6.73 -6.26 -16.25
N VAL A 120 6.50 -5.75 -15.04
CA VAL A 120 7.03 -6.37 -13.81
C VAL A 120 5.99 -7.26 -13.14
N LEU A 121 4.70 -6.92 -13.23
CA LEU A 121 3.64 -7.68 -12.59
C LEU A 121 2.85 -8.53 -13.60
N PHE A 122 2.19 -7.92 -14.59
CA PHE A 122 1.25 -8.63 -15.47
C PHE A 122 1.91 -9.64 -16.40
N ILE A 123 2.91 -9.23 -17.20
CA ILE A 123 3.56 -10.12 -18.17
C ILE A 123 4.21 -11.33 -17.46
N PRO A 124 5.03 -11.15 -16.40
CA PRO A 124 5.63 -12.28 -15.71
C PRO A 124 4.56 -13.18 -15.06
N SER A 125 3.53 -12.60 -14.44
CA SER A 125 2.43 -13.39 -13.83
C SER A 125 1.68 -14.20 -14.87
N LEU A 126 1.44 -13.64 -16.06
CA LEU A 126 0.80 -14.33 -17.17
C LEU A 126 1.67 -15.48 -17.67
N VAL A 127 2.96 -15.22 -17.93
CA VAL A 127 3.91 -16.25 -18.41
C VAL A 127 3.99 -17.40 -17.41
N VAL A 128 4.21 -17.10 -16.13
CA VAL A 128 4.23 -18.09 -15.06
C VAL A 128 2.90 -18.84 -14.98
N GLY A 129 1.78 -18.12 -15.01
CA GLY A 129 0.45 -18.71 -14.94
C GLY A 129 0.22 -19.73 -16.06
N LEU A 130 0.57 -19.37 -17.30
CA LEU A 130 0.48 -20.24 -18.47
C LEU A 130 1.40 -21.46 -18.36
N LEU A 131 2.64 -21.27 -17.90
CA LEU A 131 3.60 -22.36 -17.68
C LEU A 131 3.12 -23.37 -16.63
N LEU A 132 2.37 -22.90 -15.62
CA LEU A 132 1.85 -23.74 -14.54
C LEU A 132 0.49 -24.38 -14.86
N LEU A 133 -0.17 -24.03 -15.97
CA LEU A 133 -1.47 -24.61 -16.34
C LEU A 133 -1.45 -26.15 -16.40
N PRO A 134 -0.49 -26.82 -17.06
CA PRO A 134 -0.48 -28.29 -17.14
C PRO A 134 -0.32 -28.95 -15.77
N VAL A 135 0.45 -28.33 -14.88
CA VAL A 135 0.65 -28.79 -13.49
C VAL A 135 -0.64 -28.65 -12.68
N SER A 136 -1.40 -27.57 -12.92
CA SER A 136 -2.65 -27.31 -12.20
C SER A 136 -3.81 -28.22 -12.61
N SER A 137 -3.80 -28.77 -13.83
CA SER A 137 -4.78 -29.75 -14.31
C SER A 137 -4.47 -31.19 -13.91
N ALA A 138 -3.32 -31.44 -13.26
CA ALA A 138 -2.94 -32.78 -12.84
C ALA A 138 -3.85 -33.27 -11.70
N PRO A 139 -4.46 -34.46 -11.81
CA PRO A 139 -5.44 -34.96 -10.82
C PRO A 139 -4.87 -35.21 -9.42
N ASN A 140 -3.53 -35.27 -9.27
CA ASN A 140 -2.83 -35.59 -8.01
C ASN A 140 -1.93 -34.43 -7.53
N GLY A 141 -2.42 -33.19 -7.58
CA GLY A 141 -1.68 -32.05 -7.04
C GLY A 141 -1.44 -32.19 -5.52
N THR A 142 -0.18 -32.35 -5.11
CA THR A 142 0.16 -32.43 -3.67
C THR A 142 0.05 -31.06 -3.00
N THR A 143 -0.15 -31.03 -1.68
CA THR A 143 -0.14 -29.78 -0.89
C THR A 143 1.16 -28.97 -1.12
N VAL A 144 2.28 -29.66 -1.34
CA VAL A 144 3.58 -29.04 -1.64
C VAL A 144 3.56 -28.30 -2.98
N MET A 145 2.89 -28.83 -4.00
CA MET A 145 2.71 -28.14 -5.29
C MET A 145 1.85 -26.87 -5.15
N MET A 146 0.82 -26.89 -4.30
CA MET A 146 -0.01 -25.70 -4.05
C MET A 146 0.78 -24.59 -3.34
N ILE A 147 1.54 -24.96 -2.31
CA ILE A 147 2.37 -24.01 -1.55
C ILE A 147 3.47 -23.42 -2.43
N SER A 148 4.19 -24.26 -3.19
CA SER A 148 5.25 -23.79 -4.10
C SER A 148 4.74 -22.83 -5.16
N ARG A 149 3.54 -23.06 -5.72
CA ARG A 149 2.88 -22.10 -6.62
C ARG A 149 2.64 -20.75 -5.94
N GLN A 150 2.11 -20.74 -4.71
CA GLN A 150 1.85 -19.51 -3.98
C GLN A 150 3.14 -18.73 -3.69
N LEU A 151 4.21 -19.43 -3.28
CA LEU A 151 5.52 -18.82 -3.03
C LEU A 151 6.11 -18.17 -4.28
N LEU A 152 5.92 -18.79 -5.45
CA LEU A 152 6.41 -18.25 -6.71
C LEU A 152 5.72 -16.92 -7.05
N PHE A 153 4.40 -16.81 -6.85
CA PHE A 153 3.69 -15.53 -7.03
C PHE A 153 4.14 -14.47 -6.02
N ILE A 154 4.43 -14.85 -4.76
CA ILE A 154 4.98 -13.91 -3.77
C ILE A 154 6.31 -13.34 -4.26
N ILE A 155 7.22 -14.18 -4.77
CA ILE A 155 8.53 -13.76 -5.28
C ILE A 155 8.38 -12.77 -6.44
N LEU A 156 7.42 -13.01 -7.33
CA LEU A 156 7.16 -12.18 -8.50
C LEU A 156 6.68 -10.76 -8.13
N VAL A 157 5.93 -10.63 -7.03
CA VAL A 157 5.37 -9.35 -6.57
C VAL A 157 6.43 -8.48 -5.88
N ILE A 158 7.53 -9.04 -5.38
CA ILE A 158 8.61 -8.30 -4.70
C ILE A 158 9.17 -7.14 -5.56
N PRO A 159 9.65 -7.38 -6.80
CA PRO A 159 10.14 -6.31 -7.64
C PRO A 159 9.10 -5.24 -7.96
N TYR A 160 7.82 -5.63 -8.07
CA TYR A 160 6.72 -4.68 -8.24
C TYR A 160 6.60 -3.73 -7.03
N TYR A 161 6.57 -4.25 -5.79
CA TYR A 161 6.48 -3.40 -4.60
C TYR A 161 7.66 -2.44 -4.50
N TYR A 162 8.89 -2.91 -4.76
CA TYR A 162 10.07 -2.04 -4.75
C TYR A 162 9.91 -0.86 -5.71
N LEU A 163 9.52 -1.11 -6.98
CA LEU A 163 9.34 -0.04 -7.97
C LEU A 163 8.16 0.85 -7.67
N PHE A 164 7.07 0.28 -7.15
CA PHE A 164 5.90 1.02 -6.74
C PHE A 164 6.25 2.04 -5.66
N TYR A 165 6.93 1.63 -4.59
CA TYR A 165 7.36 2.55 -3.54
C TYR A 165 8.44 3.52 -4.02
N LYS A 166 9.36 3.09 -4.89
CA LYS A 166 10.33 4.00 -5.53
C LYS A 166 9.64 5.10 -6.34
N TRP A 167 8.55 4.76 -7.04
CA TRP A 167 7.71 5.72 -7.76
C TRP A 167 6.89 6.61 -6.82
N LEU A 168 6.41 6.07 -5.70
CA LEU A 168 5.59 6.80 -4.71
C LEU A 168 6.39 7.88 -3.96
N VAL A 169 7.65 7.59 -3.62
CA VAL A 169 8.50 8.49 -2.82
C VAL A 169 9.03 9.68 -3.61
N ASP A 170 8.86 9.71 -4.94
CA ASP A 170 9.31 10.81 -5.81
C ASP A 170 8.44 12.07 -5.62
N ILE A 171 8.90 12.94 -4.70
CA ILE A 171 8.16 14.11 -4.23
C ILE A 171 9.09 15.32 -4.16
N ASN A 172 8.63 16.45 -4.69
CA ASN A 172 9.27 17.75 -4.51
C ASN A 172 8.65 18.48 -3.32
N PHE A 173 9.48 19.05 -2.46
CA PHE A 173 9.09 19.89 -1.34
C PHE A 173 10.05 21.07 -1.18
N LYS A 174 9.56 22.30 -1.36
CA LYS A 174 10.41 23.51 -1.45
C LYS A 174 11.43 23.34 -2.60
N GLU A 175 12.71 23.44 -2.29
CA GLU A 175 13.85 23.21 -3.19
C GLU A 175 14.37 21.76 -3.12
N TYR A 176 13.75 20.91 -2.27
CA TYR A 176 14.19 19.54 -2.07
C TYR A 176 13.45 18.59 -3.01
N HIS A 177 14.23 17.77 -3.72
CA HIS A 177 13.73 16.59 -4.42
C HIS A 177 13.95 15.36 -3.55
N ILE A 178 12.86 14.86 -2.95
CA ILE A 178 12.84 13.65 -2.13
C ILE A 178 12.69 12.45 -3.06
N HIS A 179 13.67 11.56 -3.04
CA HIS A 179 13.63 10.32 -3.82
C HIS A 179 14.48 9.22 -3.18
N TRP A 180 14.35 8.01 -3.69
CA TRP A 180 15.15 6.86 -3.27
C TRP A 180 16.43 6.70 -4.09
N LYS A 181 17.59 6.88 -3.45
CA LYS A 181 18.89 6.52 -4.01
C LYS A 181 19.20 5.06 -3.71
N THR A 182 18.60 4.17 -4.51
CA THR A 182 18.64 2.72 -4.31
C THR A 182 19.07 1.97 -5.57
N GLU A 183 19.85 0.91 -5.36
CA GLU A 183 20.14 -0.09 -6.38
C GLU A 183 19.09 -1.20 -6.37
N TRP A 184 18.78 -1.72 -7.55
CA TRP A 184 17.77 -2.76 -7.76
C TRP A 184 18.04 -4.02 -6.93
N MET A 185 19.18 -4.67 -7.19
CA MET A 185 19.45 -6.01 -6.68
C MET A 185 19.58 -6.06 -5.15
N PRO A 186 20.29 -5.13 -4.48
CA PRO A 186 20.35 -5.10 -3.02
C PRO A 186 18.98 -4.84 -2.38
N SER A 187 18.16 -4.00 -2.99
CA SER A 187 16.83 -3.64 -2.45
C SER A 187 15.85 -4.81 -2.58
N VAL A 188 15.78 -5.43 -3.76
CA VAL A 188 14.93 -6.61 -3.99
C VAL A 188 15.40 -7.78 -3.13
N GLY A 189 16.71 -8.02 -3.04
CA GLY A 189 17.27 -9.06 -2.17
C GLY A 189 16.96 -8.83 -0.69
N LYS A 190 17.01 -7.57 -0.22
CA LYS A 190 16.61 -7.22 1.13
C LYS A 190 15.13 -7.51 1.40
N ILE A 191 14.22 -7.10 0.50
CA ILE A 191 12.79 -7.41 0.65
C ILE A 191 12.55 -8.93 0.65
N ALA A 192 13.19 -9.66 -0.27
CA ALA A 192 13.07 -11.12 -0.35
C ALA A 192 13.53 -11.81 0.93
N LEU A 193 14.66 -11.39 1.50
CA LEU A 193 15.16 -11.93 2.77
C LEU A 193 14.14 -11.77 3.90
N GLU A 194 13.58 -10.56 4.06
CA GLU A 194 12.62 -10.28 5.13
C GLU A 194 11.30 -11.05 4.93
N ILE A 195 10.86 -11.25 3.68
CA ILE A 195 9.68 -12.08 3.36
C ILE A 195 9.95 -13.56 3.65
N VAL A 196 11.12 -14.08 3.29
CA VAL A 196 11.49 -15.48 3.59
C VAL A 196 11.50 -15.72 5.10
N LEU A 197 12.07 -14.81 5.88
CA LEU A 197 12.03 -14.88 7.34
C LEU A 197 10.60 -14.79 7.88
N ALA A 198 9.75 -13.95 7.30
CA ALA A 198 8.33 -13.90 7.66
C ALA A 198 7.60 -15.22 7.38
N VAL A 199 7.87 -15.87 6.24
CA VAL A 199 7.25 -17.16 5.90
C VAL A 199 7.71 -18.26 6.85
N ILE A 200 9.02 -18.37 7.13
CA ILE A 200 9.59 -19.40 8.01
C ILE A 200 9.05 -19.28 9.45
N THR A 201 8.78 -18.05 9.89
CA THR A 201 8.23 -17.76 11.23
C THR A 201 6.70 -17.72 11.27
N LEU A 202 6.02 -18.15 10.20
CA LEU A 202 4.55 -18.13 10.09
C LEU A 202 3.94 -16.74 10.34
N GLY A 203 4.63 -15.68 9.89
CA GLY A 203 4.20 -14.30 10.02
C GLY A 203 4.56 -13.63 11.34
N ILE A 204 5.07 -14.36 12.34
CA ILE A 204 5.47 -13.77 13.64
C ILE A 204 6.57 -12.72 13.48
N TYR A 205 7.41 -12.84 12.45
CA TYR A 205 8.48 -11.89 12.17
C TYR A 205 8.02 -10.60 11.46
N LEU A 206 6.77 -10.51 10.98
CA LEU A 206 6.31 -9.40 10.12
C LEU A 206 6.55 -7.99 10.70
N PRO A 207 6.32 -7.72 12.00
CA PRO A 207 6.63 -6.41 12.57
C PRO A 207 8.11 -6.04 12.51
N LEU A 208 9.01 -7.00 12.75
CA LEU A 208 10.45 -6.76 12.69
C LEU A 208 10.93 -6.61 11.24
N ALA A 209 10.39 -7.41 10.32
CA ALA A 209 10.60 -7.26 8.88
C ALA A 209 10.23 -5.84 8.41
N TYR A 210 9.04 -5.38 8.79
CA TYR A 210 8.58 -4.02 8.47
C TYR A 210 9.55 -2.95 9.00
N LEU A 211 9.97 -3.04 10.26
CA LEU A 211 10.92 -2.09 10.86
C LEU A 211 12.29 -2.10 10.15
N LYS A 212 12.80 -3.29 9.80
CA LYS A 212 14.08 -3.42 9.08
C LYS A 212 14.01 -2.88 7.66
N LEU A 213 12.90 -3.09 6.96
CA LEU A 213 12.67 -2.51 5.64
C LEU A 213 12.52 -0.99 5.73
N PHE A 214 11.76 -0.50 6.69
CA PHE A 214 11.62 0.93 6.95
C PHE A 214 12.98 1.57 7.24
N ALA A 215 13.80 0.97 8.10
CA ALA A 215 15.17 1.43 8.38
C ALA A 215 16.03 1.46 7.11
N TYR A 216 16.02 0.36 6.35
CA TYR A 216 16.81 0.21 5.13
C TYR A 216 16.47 1.26 4.07
N PHE A 217 15.18 1.51 3.83
CA PHE A 217 14.72 2.47 2.83
C PHE A 217 14.74 3.91 3.33
N SER A 218 14.55 4.16 4.62
CA SER A 218 14.71 5.49 5.23
C SER A 218 16.14 6.00 5.01
N GLN A 219 17.15 5.18 5.32
CA GLN A 219 18.59 5.47 5.07
C GLN A 219 18.94 5.71 3.59
N ARG A 220 18.06 5.34 2.66
CA ARG A 220 18.24 5.53 1.22
C ARG A 220 17.28 6.57 0.63
N THR A 221 16.48 7.20 1.48
CA THR A 221 15.63 8.34 1.11
C THR A 221 16.46 9.59 1.26
N ILE A 222 16.61 10.34 0.17
CA ILE A 222 17.45 11.54 0.09
C ILE A 222 16.56 12.71 -0.30
N ALA A 223 16.62 13.79 0.49
CA ALA A 223 16.12 15.10 0.12
C ALA A 223 17.28 15.89 -0.51
N GLN A 224 17.35 15.89 -1.85
CA GLN A 224 18.42 16.55 -2.59
C GLN A 224 18.08 18.01 -2.89
N LYS A 225 19.05 18.91 -2.68
CA LYS A 225 19.05 20.32 -3.07
C LYS A 225 20.29 20.59 -3.94
N GLU A 226 20.36 21.73 -4.63
CA GLU A 226 21.50 22.11 -5.49
C GLU A 226 22.86 22.04 -4.77
N ASP A 227 22.95 22.56 -3.53
CA ASP A 227 24.20 22.66 -2.76
C ASP A 227 24.34 21.63 -1.63
N GLY A 228 23.50 20.60 -1.60
CA GLY A 228 23.57 19.61 -0.52
C GLY A 228 22.45 18.60 -0.54
N ALA A 229 22.57 17.58 0.29
CA ALA A 229 21.56 16.55 0.43
C ALA A 229 21.35 16.25 1.91
N TYR A 230 20.10 15.93 2.27
CA TYR A 230 19.78 15.36 3.56
C TYR A 230 19.35 13.92 3.38
N VAL A 231 19.80 13.07 4.29
CA VAL A 231 19.48 11.64 4.30
C VAL A 231 18.55 11.37 5.47
N PHE A 232 17.45 10.68 5.22
CA PHE A 232 16.56 10.23 6.28
C PHE A 232 17.18 9.03 7.00
N GLY A 233 16.85 8.87 8.27
CA GLY A 233 17.30 7.75 9.07
C GLY A 233 16.20 7.26 10.00
N TYR A 234 16.37 6.06 10.50
CA TYR A 234 15.49 5.49 11.52
C TYR A 234 16.32 4.78 12.57
N ASP A 235 16.19 5.21 13.82
CA ASP A 235 16.84 4.58 14.96
C ASP A 235 16.04 3.35 15.41
N ILE A 236 16.41 2.19 14.88
CA ILE A 236 15.72 0.94 15.16
C ILE A 236 16.17 0.34 16.50
N GLU A 237 15.20 0.01 17.35
CA GLU A 237 15.42 -0.79 18.55
C GLU A 237 14.75 -2.15 18.36
N PRO A 238 15.47 -3.17 17.83
CA PRO A 238 14.83 -4.34 17.23
C PRO A 238 13.86 -5.08 18.14
N VAL A 239 14.22 -5.29 19.41
CA VAL A 239 13.38 -6.03 20.37
C VAL A 239 12.28 -5.14 20.93
N GLY A 240 12.61 -3.92 21.35
CA GLY A 240 11.66 -3.00 21.96
C GLY A 240 10.55 -2.58 20.99
N ASP A 241 10.91 -2.21 19.77
CA ASP A 241 9.94 -1.79 18.75
C ASP A 241 9.11 -2.99 18.25
N PHE A 242 9.71 -4.18 18.13
CA PHE A 242 9.00 -5.40 17.79
C PHE A 242 7.92 -5.75 18.82
N LEU A 243 8.30 -5.85 20.10
CA LEU A 243 7.37 -6.20 21.18
C LEU A 243 6.26 -5.16 21.30
N PHE A 244 6.59 -3.88 21.11
CA PHE A 244 5.60 -2.81 21.12
C PHE A 244 4.57 -2.96 20.02
N ILE A 245 5.00 -3.14 18.76
CA ILE A 245 4.10 -3.30 17.61
C ILE A 245 3.27 -4.58 17.78
N TRP A 246 3.89 -5.70 18.17
CA TRP A 246 3.18 -6.95 18.44
C TRP A 246 2.12 -6.80 19.51
N GLY A 247 2.40 -6.09 20.60
CA GLY A 247 1.43 -5.79 21.64
C GLY A 247 0.21 -5.03 21.10
N GLN A 248 0.43 -4.04 20.21
CA GLN A 248 -0.68 -3.31 19.58
C GLN A 248 -1.49 -4.20 18.62
N LEU A 249 -0.83 -5.07 17.86
CA LEU A 249 -1.50 -6.01 16.95
C LEU A 249 -2.32 -7.04 17.72
N LEU A 250 -1.78 -7.60 18.81
CA LEU A 250 -2.49 -8.55 19.65
C LEU A 250 -3.72 -7.92 20.29
N LEU A 251 -3.60 -6.70 20.81
CA LEU A 251 -4.74 -5.97 21.36
C LEU A 251 -5.80 -5.67 20.29
N THR A 252 -5.38 -5.38 19.05
CA THR A 252 -6.29 -5.24 17.92
C THR A 252 -7.02 -6.55 17.61
N MET A 253 -6.32 -7.69 17.62
CA MET A 253 -6.94 -9.01 17.39
C MET A 253 -7.94 -9.37 18.49
N VAL A 254 -7.57 -9.21 19.76
CA VAL A 254 -8.43 -9.53 20.91
C VAL A 254 -9.68 -8.65 20.96
N THR A 255 -9.60 -7.41 20.46
CA THR A 255 -10.73 -6.49 20.38
C THR A 255 -11.51 -6.57 19.06
N LEU A 256 -11.26 -7.60 18.24
CA LEU A 256 -11.91 -7.79 16.93
C LEU A 256 -11.77 -6.58 16.00
N GLY A 257 -10.61 -5.91 16.04
CA GLY A 257 -10.31 -4.75 15.22
C GLY A 257 -10.72 -3.41 15.79
N ILE A 258 -11.52 -3.36 16.88
CA ILE A 258 -11.97 -2.09 17.47
C ILE A 258 -10.77 -1.23 17.89
N TYR A 259 -9.71 -1.83 18.44
CA TYR A 259 -8.51 -1.09 18.88
C TYR A 259 -7.61 -0.58 17.73
N TYR A 260 -7.89 -0.95 16.47
CA TYR A 260 -7.04 -0.62 15.33
C TYR A 260 -6.67 0.88 15.21
N PRO A 261 -7.58 1.86 15.39
CA PRO A 261 -7.23 3.28 15.30
C PRO A 261 -6.18 3.71 16.34
N TRP A 262 -6.26 3.19 17.56
CA TRP A 262 -5.29 3.47 18.62
C TRP A 262 -3.95 2.79 18.34
N ALA A 263 -3.98 1.54 17.87
CA ALA A 263 -2.77 0.82 17.43
C ALA A 263 -2.05 1.60 16.32
N TYR A 264 -2.78 2.02 15.29
CA TYR A 264 -2.25 2.82 14.18
C TYR A 264 -1.57 4.11 14.66
N ALA A 265 -2.26 4.91 15.50
CA ALA A 265 -1.71 6.15 16.02
C ALA A 265 -0.45 5.94 16.89
N LYS A 266 -0.46 4.91 17.75
CA LYS A 266 0.66 4.58 18.64
C LYS A 266 1.88 4.07 17.87
N ILE A 267 1.67 3.18 16.90
CA ILE A 267 2.75 2.65 16.04
C ILE A 267 3.33 3.80 15.19
N GLY A 268 2.48 4.60 14.56
CA GLY A 268 2.90 5.77 13.78
C GLY A 268 3.73 6.75 14.61
N LYS A 269 3.25 7.12 15.81
CA LYS A 269 4.00 7.98 16.73
C LYS A 269 5.38 7.41 17.07
N ARG A 270 5.45 6.11 17.39
CA ARG A 270 6.71 5.42 17.74
C ARG A 270 7.72 5.45 16.60
N ILE A 271 7.27 5.20 15.37
CA ILE A 271 8.13 5.21 14.18
C ILE A 271 8.60 6.63 13.87
N LEU A 272 7.68 7.60 13.81
CA LEU A 272 8.00 8.98 13.47
C LEU A 272 8.93 9.62 14.51
N SER A 273 8.75 9.34 15.81
CA SER A 273 9.62 9.87 16.87
C SER A 273 11.06 9.37 16.80
N LYS A 274 11.30 8.26 16.11
CA LYS A 274 12.62 7.65 15.91
C LYS A 274 13.16 7.88 14.49
N THR A 275 12.40 8.59 13.65
CA THR A 275 12.82 8.97 12.31
C THR A 275 13.51 10.32 12.37
N TYR A 276 14.70 10.42 11.80
CA TYR A 276 15.50 11.63 11.79
C TYR A 276 15.99 11.97 10.39
N VAL A 277 16.58 13.15 10.24
CA VAL A 277 17.16 13.63 8.98
C VAL A 277 18.54 14.22 9.31
N THR A 278 19.58 13.77 8.62
CA THR A 278 20.96 14.26 8.81
C THR A 278 21.53 14.80 7.50
N ALA A 279 22.49 15.72 7.57
CA ALA A 279 23.15 16.22 6.37
C ALA A 279 24.06 15.14 5.76
N SER A 280 24.02 14.97 4.44
CA SER A 280 24.81 13.96 3.72
C SER A 280 26.33 14.18 3.82
N ASN A 281 26.79 15.33 4.33
CA ASN A 281 28.20 15.67 4.51
C ASN A 281 28.82 15.10 5.81
N GLU A 282 28.08 14.29 6.58
CA GLU A 282 28.54 13.76 7.88
C GLU A 282 29.05 12.31 7.89
N HIS A 283 29.34 11.69 6.73
CA HIS A 283 30.00 10.38 6.67
C HIS A 283 31.16 10.34 5.66
#